data_AF-A0AAV0UCK7-F1
#
_entry.id   AF-A0AAV0UCK7-F1
#
_cell.length_a   1.000
_cell.length_b   1.000
_cell.length_c   1.000
_cell.angle_alpha   90.00
_cell.angle_beta   90.00
_cell.angle_gamma   90.00
#
_symmetry.space_group_name_H-M   'P 1'
#
loop_
_entity.id
_entity.type
_entity.pdbx_description
1 polymer ?
#
loop_
_entity_poly.entity_id
_entity_poly.type
_entity_poly.pdbx_seq_one_letter_code
_entity_poly.pdbx_strand_id
1 'polypeptide(L)'
;MMTRSDRYVGAQWEALRAELLPSDSGSAGKCPLGFAAKTVSKSTVSLKAKDFTTLRTISFQGRRYDVTNSKLFHSDGGKFAHFVGHDVTYALAVQSMQVEDLDVAPERSYTFEEQLLLERYRNIFARTLVLLEVDDEQSENGSRMNEVNLHQLIEKSNGIAQDECVEYLKKALESATGDQVNEACARTMMTPLQKAVEKHRLDLVKVLTITLDGK
;
A
#
# COMPACT_ATOMS: atom_id res chain seq x y z
N MET A 1 37.32 -5.52 -19.20
CA MET A 1 36.81 -4.44 -18.32
C MET A 1 35.39 -4.82 -17.92
N MET A 2 35.19 -5.30 -16.69
CA MET A 2 33.85 -5.56 -16.13
C MET A 2 33.24 -4.23 -15.70
N THR A 3 31.98 -3.99 -16.06
CA THR A 3 31.27 -2.75 -15.70
C THR A 3 30.84 -2.79 -14.23
N ARG A 4 30.69 -1.63 -13.59
CA ARG A 4 30.32 -1.53 -12.16
C ARG A 4 28.93 -2.15 -11.84
N SER A 5 28.08 -2.40 -12.83
CA SER A 5 26.80 -3.12 -12.69
C SER A 5 26.94 -4.62 -12.44
N ASP A 6 28.06 -5.26 -12.77
CA ASP A 6 28.20 -6.72 -12.66
C ASP A 6 28.42 -7.21 -11.21
N ARG A 7 28.54 -6.30 -10.23
CA ARG A 7 28.85 -6.69 -8.85
C ARG A 7 27.63 -6.97 -7.99
N TYR A 8 26.41 -6.67 -8.45
CA TYR A 8 25.20 -6.79 -7.63
C TYR A 8 23.98 -7.38 -8.35
N VAL A 9 24.20 -8.05 -9.48
CA VAL A 9 23.28 -9.08 -10.01
C VAL A 9 24.04 -10.41 -9.94
N GLY A 10 23.51 -11.42 -9.23
CA GLY A 10 24.18 -12.72 -9.09
C GLY A 10 24.00 -13.41 -7.74
N ALA A 11 24.82 -14.43 -7.49
CA ALA A 11 24.65 -15.39 -6.37
C ALA A 11 24.51 -14.75 -4.98
N GLN A 12 25.11 -13.58 -4.73
CA GLN A 12 24.96 -12.86 -3.46
C GLN A 12 23.55 -12.28 -3.31
N TRP A 13 23.00 -11.67 -4.36
CA TRP A 13 21.61 -11.21 -4.37
C TRP A 13 20.62 -12.37 -4.35
N GLU A 14 20.92 -13.48 -5.03
CA GLU A 14 20.13 -14.72 -4.97
C GLU A 14 20.08 -15.32 -3.55
N ALA A 15 21.22 -15.40 -2.87
CA ALA A 15 21.28 -15.89 -1.49
C ALA A 15 20.53 -14.96 -0.52
N LEU A 16 20.61 -13.65 -0.75
CA LEU A 16 19.81 -12.67 -0.02
C LEU A 16 18.32 -12.80 -0.32
N ARG A 17 17.95 -13.06 -1.57
CA ARG A 17 16.58 -13.39 -1.94
C ARG A 17 16.11 -14.65 -1.26
N ALA A 18 16.94 -15.67 -1.04
CA ALA A 18 16.53 -16.84 -0.27
C ALA A 18 16.30 -16.54 1.22
N GLU A 19 17.01 -15.55 1.78
CA GLU A 19 16.88 -15.11 3.18
C GLU A 19 15.67 -14.18 3.38
N LEU A 20 15.38 -13.31 2.41
CA LEU A 20 14.19 -12.44 2.40
C LEU A 20 12.93 -13.15 1.90
N LEU A 21 13.07 -13.99 0.87
CA LEU A 21 12.04 -14.81 0.24
C LEU A 21 12.33 -16.29 0.58
N PRO A 22 11.78 -16.83 1.68
CA PRO A 22 11.90 -18.26 1.96
C PRO A 22 11.45 -19.05 0.73
N SER A 23 12.25 -20.05 0.31
CA SER A 23 11.89 -20.90 -0.82
C SER A 23 10.53 -21.54 -0.59
N ASP A 24 9.69 -21.59 -1.63
CA ASP A 24 8.36 -22.23 -1.63
C ASP A 24 8.40 -23.77 -1.45
N SER A 25 9.46 -24.33 -0.83
CA SER A 25 9.55 -25.76 -0.48
C SER A 25 8.75 -26.11 0.79
N GLY A 26 7.66 -25.39 1.04
CA GLY A 26 6.63 -25.86 1.96
C GLY A 26 5.82 -26.95 1.28
N SER A 27 6.03 -28.21 1.67
CA SER A 27 5.10 -29.30 1.40
C SER A 27 3.73 -28.94 1.99
N ALA A 28 2.91 -28.21 1.24
CA ALA A 28 1.56 -27.89 1.64
C ALA A 28 0.73 -29.16 1.45
N GLY A 29 0.45 -29.83 2.58
CA GLY A 29 -0.53 -30.89 2.66
C GLY A 29 -1.82 -30.49 1.94
N LYS A 30 -2.28 -31.38 1.07
CA LYS A 30 -3.55 -31.26 0.35
C LYS A 30 -4.70 -31.22 1.34
N CYS A 31 -5.45 -30.12 1.36
CA CYS A 31 -6.86 -30.14 1.73
C CYS A 31 -7.65 -30.14 0.42
N PRO A 32 -8.37 -31.22 0.04
CA PRO A 32 -8.99 -31.30 -1.29
C PRO A 32 -10.19 -30.37 -1.47
N LEU A 33 -10.84 -29.90 -0.39
CA LEU A 33 -12.10 -29.13 -0.44
C LEU A 33 -12.28 -28.23 0.80
N GLY A 34 -11.35 -27.33 1.13
CA GLY A 34 -11.43 -26.56 2.38
C GLY A 34 -10.92 -25.13 2.30
N PHE A 35 -11.85 -24.18 2.32
CA PHE A 35 -11.64 -22.75 2.55
C PHE A 35 -10.93 -22.50 3.89
N ALA A 36 -9.60 -22.59 3.91
CA ALA A 36 -8.80 -22.19 5.05
C ALA A 36 -7.92 -21.02 4.63
N ALA A 37 -8.52 -19.82 4.55
CA ALA A 37 -7.77 -18.59 4.55
C ALA A 37 -7.09 -18.49 5.93
N LYS A 38 -5.79 -18.78 5.99
CA LYS A 38 -4.98 -18.37 7.14
C LYS A 38 -5.04 -16.85 7.18
N THR A 39 -5.89 -16.31 8.06
CA THR A 39 -5.92 -14.89 8.40
C THR A 39 -4.57 -14.57 9.03
N VAL A 40 -3.61 -14.17 8.19
CA VAL A 40 -2.40 -13.51 8.65
C VAL A 40 -2.87 -12.22 9.31
N SER A 41 -2.78 -12.18 10.63
CA SER A 41 -3.01 -10.98 11.43
C SER A 41 -2.04 -9.91 10.93
N LYS A 42 -2.54 -8.97 10.12
CA LYS A 42 -1.78 -7.75 9.76
C LYS A 42 -1.55 -6.98 11.05
N SER A 43 -0.33 -6.98 11.56
CA SER A 43 0.08 -6.07 12.64
C SER A 43 0.28 -4.69 12.03
N THR A 44 -0.81 -3.94 11.90
CA THR A 44 -0.78 -2.51 11.63
C THR A 44 -0.74 -1.79 12.97
N VAL A 45 0.15 -0.81 13.11
CA VAL A 45 0.20 0.05 14.30
C VAL A 45 0.05 1.50 13.83
N SER A 46 -0.99 2.17 14.34
CA SER A 46 -1.10 3.63 14.26
C SER A 46 -0.25 4.19 15.40
N LEU A 47 0.77 4.98 15.04
CA LEU A 47 1.70 5.60 15.97
C LEU A 47 1.66 7.11 15.78
N LYS A 48 1.79 7.86 16.87
CA LYS A 48 1.88 9.32 16.80
C LYS A 48 3.22 9.73 16.24
N ALA A 49 3.26 10.86 15.53
CA ALA A 49 4.47 11.41 14.88
C ALA A 49 5.73 11.46 15.79
N LYS A 50 5.55 11.65 17.10
CA LYS A 50 6.65 11.69 18.09
C LYS A 50 7.35 10.35 18.31
N ASP A 51 6.66 9.24 18.11
CA ASP A 51 7.19 7.89 18.39
C ASP A 51 8.09 7.37 17.24
N PHE A 52 7.97 7.95 16.04
CA PHE A 52 8.81 7.59 14.87
C PHE A 52 10.29 7.95 15.03
N THR A 53 10.63 8.89 15.93
CA THR A 53 12.00 9.37 16.10
C THR A 53 12.97 8.29 16.60
N THR A 54 12.46 7.24 17.22
CA THR A 54 13.26 6.10 17.72
C THR A 54 13.14 4.86 16.83
N LEU A 55 12.19 4.85 15.89
CA LEU A 55 11.93 3.71 15.03
C LEU A 55 12.85 3.73 13.81
N ARG A 56 13.37 2.56 13.46
CA ARG A 56 14.09 2.34 12.20
C ARG A 56 13.08 1.91 11.16
N THR A 57 12.91 2.71 10.12
CA THR A 57 11.87 2.46 9.11
C THR A 57 12.42 2.41 7.70
N ILE A 58 11.76 1.67 6.82
CA ILE A 58 11.96 1.74 5.37
C ILE A 58 10.66 2.16 4.70
N SER A 59 10.76 2.77 3.52
CA SER A 59 9.60 3.04 2.66
C SER A 59 9.59 2.04 1.49
N PHE A 60 8.41 1.53 1.16
CA PHE A 60 8.22 0.60 0.04
C PHE A 60 6.81 0.79 -0.56
N GLN A 61 6.75 1.11 -1.85
CA GLN A 61 5.53 1.44 -2.60
C GLN A 61 4.63 2.46 -1.86
N GLY A 62 5.25 3.51 -1.33
CA GLY A 62 4.57 4.58 -0.58
C GLY A 62 4.08 4.19 0.81
N ARG A 63 4.47 3.01 1.33
CA ARG A 63 4.14 2.56 2.69
C ARG A 63 5.39 2.52 3.55
N ARG A 64 5.25 2.86 4.83
CA ARG A 64 6.35 2.82 5.79
C ARG A 64 6.26 1.57 6.65
N TYR A 65 7.36 0.84 6.76
CA TYR A 65 7.47 -0.38 7.57
C TYR A 65 8.49 -0.19 8.67
N ASP A 66 8.16 -0.63 9.88
CA ASP A 66 9.12 -0.73 10.98
C ASP A 66 10.03 -1.94 10.77
N VAL A 67 11.33 -1.68 10.79
CA VAL A 67 12.40 -2.68 10.68
C VAL A 67 13.26 -2.76 11.93
N THR A 68 12.86 -2.11 13.04
CA THR A 68 13.63 -2.03 14.27
C THR A 68 14.01 -3.40 14.83
N ASN A 69 13.09 -4.37 14.77
CA ASN A 69 13.30 -5.74 15.24
C ASN A 69 13.87 -6.68 14.17
N SER A 70 14.11 -6.19 12.95
CA SER A 70 14.63 -7.02 11.87
C SER A 70 16.16 -7.05 11.89
N LYS A 71 16.72 -8.26 12.01
CA LYS A 71 18.19 -8.47 12.01
C LYS A 71 18.85 -7.99 10.72
N LEU A 72 18.13 -8.04 9.60
CA LEU A 72 18.66 -7.69 8.29
C LEU A 72 18.92 -6.18 8.14
N PHE A 73 18.17 -5.35 8.86
CA PHE A 73 18.25 -3.89 8.81
C PHE A 73 18.99 -3.30 10.02
N HIS A 74 19.63 -4.14 10.84
CA HIS A 74 20.34 -3.68 12.02
C HIS A 74 21.60 -2.88 11.63
N SER A 75 21.85 -1.76 12.31
CA SER A 75 23.02 -0.90 12.01
C SER A 75 24.36 -1.59 12.25
N ASP A 76 24.41 -2.52 13.20
CA ASP A 76 25.59 -3.32 13.55
C ASP A 76 25.71 -4.57 12.68
N GLY A 77 26.05 -4.38 11.40
CA GLY A 77 26.34 -5.49 10.48
C GLY A 77 25.13 -6.09 9.74
N GLY A 78 23.96 -5.46 9.80
CA GLY A 78 22.82 -5.83 8.96
C GLY A 78 23.10 -5.57 7.49
N LYS A 79 22.81 -6.55 6.64
CA LYS A 79 23.10 -6.49 5.19
C LYS A 79 22.33 -5.39 4.48
N PHE A 80 21.20 -4.95 5.04
CA PHE A 80 20.37 -3.83 4.57
C PHE A 80 20.36 -2.66 5.56
N ALA A 81 21.39 -2.51 6.38
CA ALA A 81 21.50 -1.36 7.28
C ALA A 81 21.38 -0.02 6.54
N HIS A 82 21.96 0.05 5.34
CA HIS A 82 21.94 1.22 4.46
C HIS A 82 20.57 1.49 3.81
N PHE A 83 19.61 0.55 3.88
CA PHE A 83 18.25 0.77 3.39
C PHE A 83 17.38 1.51 4.41
N VAL A 84 17.80 1.55 5.67
CA VAL A 84 17.05 2.21 6.76
C VAL A 84 16.98 3.71 6.49
N GLY A 85 15.76 4.26 6.54
CA GLY A 85 15.46 5.66 6.28
C GLY A 85 15.09 5.98 4.83
N HIS A 86 15.25 5.02 3.91
CA HIS A 86 15.09 5.24 2.47
C HIS A 86 13.86 4.53 1.89
N ASP A 87 13.41 4.99 0.73
CA ASP A 87 12.54 4.24 -0.17
C ASP A 87 13.35 3.21 -0.96
N VAL A 88 13.07 1.94 -0.69
CA VAL A 88 13.77 0.79 -1.26
C VAL A 88 13.08 0.24 -2.51
N THR A 89 11.97 0.85 -2.95
CA THR A 89 11.12 0.29 -4.01
C THR A 89 11.91 0.07 -5.31
N TYR A 90 12.64 1.09 -5.77
CA TYR A 90 13.38 0.98 -7.01
C TYR A 90 14.52 -0.02 -6.91
N ALA A 91 15.37 0.09 -5.88
CA ALA A 91 16.44 -0.86 -5.59
C ALA A 91 15.95 -2.31 -5.58
N LEU A 92 14.81 -2.61 -4.95
CA LEU A 92 14.25 -3.96 -4.95
C LEU A 92 13.73 -4.39 -6.33
N ALA A 93 13.14 -3.48 -7.11
CA ALA A 93 12.67 -3.76 -8.45
C ALA A 93 13.82 -4.13 -9.39
N VAL A 94 14.89 -3.34 -9.40
CA VAL A 94 16.08 -3.56 -10.25
C VAL A 94 17.11 -4.49 -9.64
N GLN A 95 16.81 -5.04 -8.45
CA GLN A 95 17.66 -5.99 -7.75
C GLN A 95 19.04 -5.45 -7.37
N SER A 96 19.09 -4.19 -6.93
CA SER A 96 20.31 -3.50 -6.57
C SER A 96 20.49 -3.33 -5.06
N MET A 97 21.76 -3.29 -4.65
CA MET A 97 22.22 -2.95 -3.31
C MET A 97 22.96 -1.61 -3.27
N GLN A 98 22.93 -0.85 -4.36
CA GLN A 98 23.59 0.44 -4.43
C GLN A 98 22.77 1.49 -3.70
N VAL A 99 23.45 2.39 -2.98
CA VAL A 99 22.80 3.51 -2.29
C VAL A 99 22.22 4.49 -3.31
N GLU A 100 22.82 4.54 -4.51
CA GLU A 100 22.37 5.35 -5.64
C GLU A 100 21.00 4.93 -6.19
N ASP A 101 20.58 3.69 -5.94
CA ASP A 101 19.28 3.16 -6.38
C ASP A 101 18.19 3.29 -5.28
N LEU A 102 18.51 3.92 -4.15
CA LEU A 102 17.58 4.25 -3.08
C LEU A 102 16.95 5.63 -3.32
N ASP A 103 15.68 5.80 -2.90
CA ASP A 103 14.90 7.02 -3.12
C ASP A 103 14.73 7.43 -4.59
N VAL A 104 14.90 6.48 -5.51
CA VAL A 104 14.78 6.73 -6.95
C VAL A 104 13.33 6.61 -7.40
N ALA A 105 12.82 7.67 -8.04
CA ALA A 105 11.60 7.62 -8.83
C ALA A 105 11.96 7.30 -10.29
N PRO A 106 11.63 6.11 -10.81
CA PRO A 106 12.01 5.75 -12.18
C PRO A 106 11.24 6.59 -13.21
N GLU A 107 11.95 7.08 -14.23
CA GLU A 107 11.34 7.81 -15.36
C GLU A 107 10.46 6.89 -16.24
N ARG A 108 10.72 5.58 -16.20
CA ARG A 108 9.94 4.57 -16.90
C ARG A 108 9.03 3.80 -15.97
N SER A 109 7.97 3.22 -16.55
CA SER A 109 7.19 2.20 -15.84
C SER A 109 8.03 0.94 -15.57
N TYR A 110 7.70 0.26 -14.47
CA TYR A 110 8.28 -1.04 -14.15
C TYR A 110 7.88 -2.09 -15.20
N THR A 111 8.80 -2.98 -15.53
CA THR A 111 8.53 -4.13 -16.40
C THR A 111 7.67 -5.16 -15.67
N PHE A 112 7.11 -6.12 -16.40
CA PHE A 112 6.32 -7.20 -15.82
C PHE A 112 7.11 -8.01 -14.76
N GLU A 113 8.38 -8.29 -15.02
CA GLU A 113 9.24 -9.04 -14.11
C GLU A 113 9.55 -8.25 -12.83
N GLU A 114 9.84 -6.95 -12.96
CA GLU A 114 10.05 -6.05 -11.83
C GLU A 114 8.78 -5.92 -10.97
N GLN A 115 7.61 -5.80 -11.59
CA GLN A 115 6.33 -5.77 -10.88
C GLN A 115 6.06 -7.08 -10.13
N LEU A 116 6.34 -8.23 -10.75
CA LEU A 116 6.19 -9.53 -10.10
C LEU A 116 7.10 -9.64 -8.86
N LEU A 117 8.32 -9.10 -8.95
CA LEU A 117 9.26 -9.10 -7.84
C LEU A 117 8.81 -8.17 -6.71
N LEU A 118 8.36 -6.96 -7.04
CA LEU A 118 7.77 -6.04 -6.08
C LEU A 118 6.58 -6.66 -5.35
N GLU A 119 5.72 -7.39 -6.06
CA GLU A 119 4.59 -8.10 -5.47
C GLU A 119 5.01 -9.21 -4.49
N ARG A 120 6.12 -9.91 -4.77
CA ARG A 120 6.69 -10.87 -3.81
C ARG A 120 7.14 -10.16 -2.54
N TYR A 121 7.92 -9.08 -2.66
CA TYR A 121 8.37 -8.31 -1.50
C TYR A 121 7.21 -7.71 -0.72
N ARG A 122 6.19 -7.20 -1.41
CA ARG A 122 4.96 -6.68 -0.78
C ARG A 122 4.32 -7.72 0.14
N ASN A 123 4.17 -8.95 -0.34
CA ASN A 123 3.59 -10.04 0.45
C ASN A 123 4.43 -10.40 1.67
N ILE A 124 5.76 -10.32 1.55
CA ILE A 124 6.65 -10.64 2.65
C ILE A 124 6.66 -9.51 3.68
N PHE A 125 6.85 -8.26 3.27
CA PHE A 125 6.81 -7.12 4.19
C PHE A 125 5.48 -7.06 4.93
N ALA A 126 4.36 -7.34 4.26
CA ALA A 126 3.06 -7.41 4.91
C ALA A 126 2.91 -8.56 5.94
N ARG A 127 3.75 -9.59 5.88
CA ARG A 127 3.75 -10.74 6.80
C ARG A 127 4.78 -10.60 7.91
N THR A 128 5.92 -9.98 7.63
CA THR A 128 7.11 -10.00 8.50
C THR A 128 7.38 -8.67 9.18
N LEU A 129 6.92 -7.56 8.58
CA LEU A 129 7.17 -6.21 9.09
C LEU A 129 5.88 -5.58 9.58
N VAL A 130 6.03 -4.68 10.55
CA VAL A 130 4.92 -3.90 11.09
C VAL A 130 4.68 -2.73 10.14
N LEU A 131 3.46 -2.61 9.62
CA LEU A 131 3.06 -1.45 8.81
C LEU A 131 2.76 -0.28 9.75
N LEU A 132 3.41 0.85 9.47
CA LEU A 132 3.19 2.10 10.18
C LEU A 132 2.20 2.95 9.37
N GLU A 133 1.02 3.15 9.93
CA GLU A 133 0.08 4.15 9.41
C GLU A 133 0.44 5.49 10.06
N VAL A 134 0.87 6.45 9.23
CA VAL A 134 0.99 7.83 9.68
C VAL A 134 -0.42 8.36 9.72
N ASP A 135 -0.92 8.68 10.90
CA ASP A 135 -2.07 9.56 11.01
C ASP A 135 -1.63 10.89 10.38
N ASP A 136 -2.09 11.17 9.17
CA ASP A 136 -1.90 12.46 8.53
C ASP A 136 -2.60 13.51 9.41
N GLU A 137 -1.87 14.10 10.36
CA GLU A 137 -2.23 15.39 10.91
C GLU A 137 -2.12 16.40 9.76
N GLN A 138 -3.29 16.65 9.16
CA GLN A 138 -3.68 17.83 8.40
C GLN A 138 -2.53 18.58 7.75
N SER A 139 -2.32 18.35 6.45
CA SER A 139 -1.72 19.37 5.60
C SER A 139 -2.71 20.54 5.45
N GLU A 140 -2.79 21.41 6.46
CA GLU A 140 -3.18 22.80 6.24
C GLU A 140 -2.05 23.47 5.44
N ASN A 141 -2.20 23.53 4.12
CA ASN A 141 -2.26 24.83 3.43
C ASN A 141 -2.58 24.67 1.94
N GLY A 142 -3.59 25.41 1.51
CA GLY A 142 -3.85 25.67 0.10
C GLY A 142 -5.33 25.57 -0.27
N SER A 143 -6.10 26.59 0.13
CA SER A 143 -7.44 26.90 -0.37
C SER A 143 -7.70 26.42 -1.81
N ARG A 144 -8.30 25.24 -1.95
CA ARG A 144 -9.20 24.86 -3.04
C ARG A 144 -10.32 24.07 -2.41
N MET A 145 -11.55 24.44 -2.76
CA MET A 145 -12.81 23.89 -2.26
C MET A 145 -12.74 22.39 -2.01
N ASN A 146 -13.29 21.96 -0.87
CA ASN A 146 -13.51 20.57 -0.46
C ASN A 146 -13.96 19.69 -1.65
N GLU A 147 -13.03 19.11 -2.38
CA GLU A 147 -13.33 18.11 -3.40
C GLU A 147 -13.54 16.80 -2.65
N VAL A 148 -14.80 16.53 -2.33
CA VAL A 148 -15.15 15.36 -1.54
C VAL A 148 -14.95 14.12 -2.42
N ASN A 149 -13.88 13.37 -2.13
CA ASN A 149 -13.57 12.14 -2.85
C ASN A 149 -14.59 11.04 -2.44
N LEU A 150 -15.66 10.91 -3.24
CA LEU A 150 -16.75 9.94 -3.02
C LEU A 150 -16.24 8.50 -2.85
N HIS A 151 -15.15 8.13 -3.55
CA HIS A 151 -14.55 6.81 -3.44
C HIS A 151 -13.98 6.53 -2.06
N GLN A 152 -13.30 7.50 -1.45
CA GLN A 152 -12.78 7.35 -0.09
C GLN A 152 -13.90 7.25 0.95
N LEU A 153 -14.99 8.01 0.76
CA LEU A 153 -16.14 7.98 1.66
C LEU A 153 -16.82 6.60 1.63
N ILE A 154 -17.02 6.04 0.44
CA ILE A 154 -17.61 4.70 0.29
C ILE A 154 -16.66 3.62 0.83
N GLU A 155 -15.35 3.76 0.65
CA GLU A 155 -14.37 2.81 1.19
C GLU A 155 -14.39 2.76 2.73
N LYS A 156 -14.52 3.92 3.38
CA LYS A 156 -14.59 4.06 4.85
C LYS A 156 -15.96 3.74 5.45
N SER A 157 -16.98 3.54 4.61
CA SER A 157 -18.37 3.33 5.05
C SER A 157 -18.56 2.12 5.99
N ASN A 158 -17.69 1.12 5.93
CA ASN A 158 -17.74 -0.07 6.79
C ASN A 158 -17.43 0.23 8.27
N GLY A 159 -16.77 1.35 8.57
CA GLY A 159 -16.39 1.73 9.94
C GLY A 159 -17.31 2.76 10.59
N ILE A 160 -18.34 3.23 9.89
CA ILE A 160 -19.23 4.33 10.31
C ILE A 160 -20.66 3.79 10.43
N ALA A 161 -21.43 4.34 11.38
CA ALA A 161 -22.85 4.03 11.49
C ALA A 161 -23.59 4.34 10.17
N GLN A 162 -24.57 3.51 9.83
CA GLN A 162 -25.26 3.57 8.54
C GLN A 162 -25.84 4.96 8.24
N ASP A 163 -26.58 5.52 9.19
CA ASP A 163 -27.27 6.81 9.05
C ASP A 163 -26.29 7.98 8.92
N GLU A 164 -25.19 7.95 9.67
CA GLU A 164 -24.16 8.96 9.64
C GLU A 164 -23.43 8.97 8.29
N CYS A 165 -23.11 7.79 7.75
CA CYS A 165 -22.47 7.66 6.45
C CYS A 165 -23.38 8.16 5.30
N VAL A 166 -24.68 7.92 5.40
CA VAL A 166 -25.69 8.41 4.44
C VAL A 166 -25.77 9.94 4.46
N GLU A 167 -25.82 10.56 5.63
CA GLU A 167 -25.86 12.02 5.76
C GLU A 167 -24.57 12.68 5.24
N TYR A 168 -23.40 12.08 5.53
CA TYR A 168 -22.13 12.53 4.97
C TYR A 168 -22.11 12.45 3.44
N LEU A 169 -22.62 11.35 2.86
CA LEU A 169 -22.69 11.19 1.42
C LEU A 169 -23.64 12.21 0.77
N LYS A 170 -24.82 12.47 1.35
CA LYS A 170 -25.75 13.49 0.83
C LYS A 170 -25.09 14.87 0.81
N LYS A 171 -24.46 15.27 1.91
CA LYS A 171 -23.76 16.55 2.02
C LYS A 171 -22.62 16.68 1.00
N ALA A 172 -21.90 15.59 0.75
CA ALA A 172 -20.87 15.55 -0.29
C ALA A 172 -21.44 15.76 -1.69
N LEU A 173 -22.59 15.15 -1.98
CA LEU A 173 -23.27 15.21 -3.27
C LEU A 173 -23.95 16.56 -3.55
N GLU A 174 -24.34 17.30 -2.51
CA GLU A 174 -24.81 18.69 -2.62
C GLU A 174 -23.73 19.60 -3.20
N SER A 175 -22.47 19.37 -2.84
CA SER A 175 -21.31 20.13 -3.34
C SER A 175 -20.66 19.56 -4.62
N ALA A 176 -20.97 18.34 -5.01
CA ALA A 176 -20.33 17.66 -6.14
C ALA A 176 -20.96 18.02 -7.50
N THR A 177 -20.16 18.11 -8.55
CA THR A 177 -20.66 18.20 -9.93
C THR A 177 -21.10 16.81 -10.43
N GLY A 178 -22.02 16.76 -11.41
CA GLY A 178 -22.55 15.49 -11.93
C GLY A 178 -21.46 14.55 -12.48
N ASP A 179 -20.39 15.13 -13.04
CA ASP A 179 -19.26 14.39 -13.58
C ASP A 179 -18.46 13.63 -12.50
N GLN A 180 -18.33 14.21 -11.29
CA GLN A 180 -17.61 13.58 -10.16
C GLN A 180 -18.32 12.33 -9.61
N VAL A 181 -19.66 12.26 -9.75
CA VAL A 181 -20.46 11.11 -9.28
C VAL A 181 -20.25 9.89 -10.17
N ASN A 182 -19.90 10.10 -11.44
CA ASN A 182 -19.64 9.04 -12.42
C ASN A 182 -18.16 8.82 -12.71
N GLU A 183 -17.27 9.63 -12.12
CA GLU A 183 -15.83 9.52 -12.35
C GLU A 183 -15.28 8.19 -11.81
N ALA A 184 -14.69 7.41 -12.71
CA ALA A 184 -14.06 6.14 -12.36
C ALA A 184 -12.77 6.39 -11.57
N CYS A 185 -12.60 5.68 -10.45
CA CYS A 185 -11.38 5.75 -9.67
C CYS A 185 -10.20 5.23 -10.49
N ALA A 186 -9.13 6.02 -10.67
CA ALA A 186 -7.94 5.62 -11.41
C ALA A 186 -7.28 4.32 -10.90
N ARG A 187 -7.47 3.99 -9.62
CA ARG A 187 -6.88 2.80 -8.98
C ARG A 187 -7.71 1.53 -9.19
N THR A 188 -9.03 1.64 -9.19
CA THR A 188 -9.93 0.46 -9.25
C THR A 188 -10.76 0.39 -10.53
N MET A 189 -10.74 1.43 -11.37
CA MET A 189 -11.58 1.60 -12.57
C MET A 189 -13.09 1.53 -12.27
N MET A 190 -13.48 1.66 -10.99
CA MET A 190 -14.88 1.60 -10.57
C MET A 190 -15.43 2.99 -10.36
N THR A 191 -16.71 3.20 -10.67
CA THR A 191 -17.45 4.40 -10.29
C THR A 191 -17.87 4.32 -8.81
N PRO A 192 -18.20 5.45 -8.16
CA PRO A 192 -18.74 5.46 -6.79
C PRO A 192 -19.94 4.53 -6.64
N LEU A 193 -20.84 4.51 -7.63
CA LEU A 193 -21.99 3.62 -7.65
C LEU A 193 -21.59 2.14 -7.65
N GLN A 194 -20.69 1.74 -8.55
CA GLN A 194 -20.19 0.37 -8.62
C GLN A 194 -19.51 -0.05 -7.31
N LYS A 195 -18.80 0.89 -6.68
CA LYS A 195 -18.12 0.66 -5.39
C LYS A 195 -19.13 0.43 -4.26
N ALA A 196 -20.22 1.19 -4.22
CA ALA A 196 -21.29 1.00 -3.23
C ALA A 196 -22.00 -0.36 -3.40
N VAL A 197 -22.18 -0.81 -4.65
CA VAL A 197 -22.74 -2.14 -4.96
C VAL A 197 -21.81 -3.26 -4.48
N GLU A 198 -20.50 -3.17 -4.76
CA GLU A 198 -19.50 -4.14 -4.31
C GLU A 198 -19.48 -4.28 -2.78
N LYS A 199 -19.68 -3.17 -2.06
CA LYS A 199 -19.72 -3.13 -0.59
C LYS A 199 -21.07 -3.58 -0.01
N HIS A 200 -22.03 -3.97 -0.84
CA HIS A 200 -23.40 -4.32 -0.44
C HIS A 200 -24.13 -3.21 0.35
N ARG A 201 -23.78 -1.94 0.09
CA ARG A 201 -24.36 -0.76 0.76
C ARG A 201 -25.52 -0.18 -0.04
N LEU A 202 -26.67 -0.86 0.02
CA LEU A 202 -27.88 -0.48 -0.73
C LEU A 202 -28.42 0.91 -0.34
N ASP A 203 -28.16 1.34 0.89
CA ASP A 203 -28.45 2.69 1.40
C ASP A 203 -27.69 3.76 0.62
N LEU A 204 -26.39 3.55 0.37
CA LEU A 204 -25.56 4.48 -0.41
C LEU A 204 -25.90 4.42 -1.90
N VAL A 205 -26.20 3.22 -2.43
CA VAL A 205 -26.67 3.05 -3.81
C VAL A 205 -27.91 3.89 -4.07
N LYS A 206 -28.91 3.85 -3.19
CA LYS A 206 -30.14 4.66 -3.31
C LYS A 206 -29.84 6.16 -3.40
N VAL A 207 -28.93 6.66 -2.56
CA VAL A 207 -28.56 8.08 -2.54
C VAL A 207 -27.86 8.47 -3.84
N LEU A 208 -26.94 7.64 -4.33
CA LEU A 208 -26.22 7.89 -5.57
C LEU A 208 -27.15 7.85 -6.79
N THR A 209 -28.09 6.91 -6.86
CA THR A 209 -29.05 6.82 -7.97
C THR A 209 -30.01 8.01 -7.99
N ILE A 210 -30.55 8.43 -6.84
CA ILE A 210 -31.44 9.60 -6.75
C ILE A 210 -30.74 10.88 -7.23
N THR A 211 -29.45 11.00 -6.96
CA THR A 211 -28.67 12.18 -7.35
C THR A 211 -28.36 12.18 -8.86
N LEU A 212 -28.21 11.00 -9.47
CA LEU A 212 -27.99 10.84 -10.90
C LEU A 212 -29.27 11.08 -11.73
N ASP A 213 -30.45 10.79 -11.18
CA ASP A 213 -31.73 11.03 -11.85
C ASP A 213 -32.20 12.50 -11.73
N GLY A 214 -31.61 13.29 -10.83
CA GLY A 214 -32.02 14.66 -10.49
C GLY A 214 -31.11 15.79 -10.98
N LYS A 215 -30.00 15.48 -11.66
CA LYS A 215 -29.07 16.45 -12.28
C LYS A 215 -28.96 16.16 -13.78
#